data_AF-A0A951H3J4-F1
#
_entry.id   AF-A0A951H3J4-F1
#
_cell.length_a   1.000
_cell.length_b   1.000
_cell.length_c   1.000
_cell.angle_alpha   90.00
_cell.angle_beta   90.00
_cell.angle_gamma   90.00
#
_symmetry.space_group_name_H-M   'P 1'
#
loop_
_entity.id
_entity.type
_entity.pdbx_description
1 polymer ?
#
loop_
_entity_poly.entity_id
_entity_poly.type
_entity_poly.pdbx_seq_one_letter_code
_entity_poly.pdbx_strand_id
1 'polypeptide(L)'
;PQMPADLRIASRRSVPVAVGIGADARSLGVALRRVVLRRPEGAVEIGYDAASLWQGFHRAEPEGGLRWTDGEGVVPAAAYRGLAGPCELELHLAAVSRYPVAAAQQGQARP
;
A
#
# COMPACT_ATOMS: atom_id res chain seq x y z
N PRO A 1 9.20 19.54 15.85
CA PRO A 1 8.92 18.14 15.43
C PRO A 1 9.27 17.98 13.95
N GLN A 2 10.29 17.18 13.62
CA GLN A 2 10.68 16.94 12.21
C GLN A 2 9.81 15.85 11.60
N MET A 3 9.51 15.96 10.31
CA MET A 3 8.83 14.88 9.60
C MET A 3 9.80 13.71 9.32
N PRO A 4 9.31 12.46 9.30
CA PRO A 4 10.14 11.31 8.95
C PRO A 4 10.70 11.45 7.53
N ALA A 5 11.99 11.12 7.37
CA ALA A 5 12.65 11.11 6.07
C ALA A 5 12.05 10.04 5.13
N ASP A 6 11.55 8.94 5.71
CA ASP A 6 10.98 7.80 4.97
C ASP A 6 9.55 7.54 5.42
N LEU A 7 8.58 7.68 4.51
CA LEU A 7 7.22 7.19 4.69
C LEU A 7 7.03 5.92 3.87
N ARG A 8 6.63 4.82 4.53
CA ARG A 8 6.43 3.52 3.89
C ARG A 8 5.04 2.97 4.17
N ILE A 9 4.43 2.40 3.14
CA ILE A 9 3.17 1.67 3.20
C ILE A 9 3.51 0.19 3.20
N ALA A 10 3.61 -0.38 4.40
CA ALA A 10 3.92 -1.80 4.58
C ALA A 10 2.64 -2.62 4.80
N SER A 11 2.55 -3.77 4.15
CA SER A 11 1.42 -4.69 4.25
C SER A 11 1.86 -6.14 4.06
N ARG A 12 1.00 -7.09 4.45
CA ARG A 12 1.15 -8.47 3.99
C ARG A 12 0.95 -8.51 2.48
N ARG A 13 1.68 -9.40 1.82
CA ARG A 13 1.60 -9.60 0.36
C ARG A 13 1.38 -11.04 0.00
N SER A 14 0.86 -11.27 -1.19
CA SER A 14 0.70 -12.59 -1.78
C SER A 14 0.71 -12.55 -3.29
N VAL A 15 0.98 -13.70 -3.89
CA VAL A 15 0.70 -13.92 -5.30
C VAL A 15 -0.71 -14.51 -5.44
N PRO A 16 -1.68 -13.80 -6.07
CA PRO A 16 -3.02 -14.33 -6.32
C PRO A 16 -2.99 -15.37 -7.45
N VAL A 17 -2.55 -16.59 -7.16
CA VAL A 17 -2.63 -17.69 -8.13
C VAL A 17 -3.97 -18.40 -8.01
N ALA A 18 -4.79 -18.27 -9.05
CA ALA A 18 -5.76 -19.30 -9.44
C ALA A 18 -5.36 -19.80 -10.84
N VAL A 19 -5.35 -21.12 -11.02
CA VAL A 19 -5.01 -21.76 -12.30
C VAL A 19 -6.06 -21.36 -13.35
N GLY A 20 -5.68 -20.63 -14.41
CA GLY A 20 -6.60 -20.24 -15.49
C GLY A 20 -6.28 -18.91 -16.20
N ILE A 21 -7.19 -18.47 -17.06
CA ILE A 21 -7.12 -17.16 -17.75
C ILE A 21 -7.36 -16.05 -16.70
N GLY A 22 -6.43 -15.10 -16.59
CA GLY A 22 -6.48 -14.02 -15.58
C GLY A 22 -5.64 -14.26 -14.34
N ALA A 23 -4.73 -15.25 -14.34
CA ALA A 23 -3.76 -15.45 -13.27
C ALA A 23 -2.84 -14.22 -13.11
N ASP A 24 -2.77 -13.67 -11.90
CA ASP A 24 -1.86 -12.58 -11.56
C ASP A 24 -0.65 -13.16 -10.81
N ALA A 25 0.51 -13.17 -11.48
CA ALA A 25 1.76 -13.68 -10.92
C ALA A 25 2.50 -12.65 -10.05
N ARG A 26 1.97 -11.43 -9.89
CA ARG A 26 2.61 -10.40 -9.09
C ARG A 26 2.42 -10.69 -7.61
N SER A 27 3.44 -10.41 -6.82
CA SER A 27 3.29 -10.32 -5.38
C SER A 27 2.60 -8.99 -5.05
N LEU A 28 1.34 -9.03 -4.64
CA LEU A 28 0.49 -7.87 -4.37
C LEU A 28 0.29 -7.67 -2.88
N GLY A 29 0.50 -6.43 -2.41
CA GLY A 29 0.14 -5.96 -1.08
C GLY A 29 -1.25 -5.32 -1.09
N VAL A 30 -1.29 -4.00 -0.88
CA VAL A 30 -2.52 -3.18 -0.97
C VAL A 30 -2.64 -2.48 -2.32
N ALA A 31 -3.87 -2.32 -2.82
CA ALA A 31 -4.18 -1.49 -3.97
C ALA A 31 -4.51 -0.07 -3.51
N LEU A 32 -3.72 0.90 -3.94
CA LEU A 32 -3.85 2.31 -3.59
C LEU A 32 -4.61 3.08 -4.67
N ARG A 33 -5.56 3.93 -4.27
CA ARG A 33 -6.13 5.00 -5.12
C ARG A 33 -5.40 6.33 -4.93
N ARG A 34 -5.11 6.68 -3.67
CA ARG A 34 -4.38 7.88 -3.30
C ARG A 34 -3.89 7.82 -1.85
N VAL A 35 -2.84 8.59 -1.58
CA VAL A 35 -2.36 8.95 -0.25
C VAL A 35 -2.72 10.40 0.01
N VAL A 36 -3.29 10.72 1.18
CA VAL A 36 -3.57 12.09 1.59
C VAL A 36 -2.85 12.37 2.91
N LEU A 37 -2.08 13.45 2.95
CA LEU A 37 -1.48 13.99 4.16
C LEU A 37 -2.25 15.24 4.54
N ARG A 38 -2.99 15.21 5.67
CA ARG A 38 -3.85 16.30 6.13
C ARG A 38 -3.31 17.05 7.33
N ARG A 39 -3.64 18.34 7.36
CA ARG A 39 -3.34 19.31 8.41
C ARG A 39 -4.45 20.37 8.50
N PRO A 40 -4.49 21.17 9.59
CA PRO A 40 -5.42 22.28 9.68
C PRO A 40 -5.25 23.29 8.54
N GLU A 41 -4.01 23.56 8.15
CA GLU A 41 -3.64 24.52 7.10
C GLU A 41 -3.72 23.98 5.66
N GLY A 42 -3.97 22.68 5.46
CA GLY A 42 -4.15 22.12 4.12
C GLY A 42 -3.91 20.62 4.00
N ALA A 43 -3.99 20.12 2.76
CA ALA A 43 -3.75 18.72 2.45
C ALA A 43 -2.87 18.56 1.20
N VAL A 44 -2.01 17.54 1.21
CA VAL A 44 -1.27 17.09 0.04
C VAL A 44 -1.84 15.74 -0.39
N GLU A 45 -2.22 15.64 -1.65
CA GLU A 45 -2.76 14.43 -2.25
C GLU A 45 -1.78 13.86 -3.28
N ILE A 46 -1.52 12.56 -3.18
CA ILE A 46 -0.67 11.80 -4.09
C ILE A 46 -1.53 10.73 -4.73
N GLY A 47 -1.88 10.91 -6.01
CA GLY A 47 -2.67 9.97 -6.78
C GLY A 47 -1.93 8.67 -7.10
N TYR A 48 -2.68 7.61 -7.40
CA TYR A 48 -2.13 6.30 -7.79
C TYR A 48 -1.21 6.35 -9.01
N ASP A 49 -1.39 7.33 -9.89
CA ASP A 49 -0.66 7.52 -11.13
C ASP A 49 0.61 8.34 -10.95
N ALA A 50 0.81 8.95 -9.77
CA ALA A 50 1.98 9.77 -9.47
C ALA A 50 3.29 9.04 -9.81
N ALA A 51 4.15 9.71 -10.58
CA ALA A 51 5.44 9.16 -11.01
C ALA A 51 6.40 8.92 -9.83
N SER A 52 6.18 9.60 -8.70
CA SER A 52 6.94 9.42 -7.47
C SER A 52 6.71 8.05 -6.81
N LEU A 53 5.58 7.38 -7.07
CA LEU A 53 5.24 6.08 -6.48
C LEU A 53 5.82 4.92 -7.31
N TRP A 54 7.15 4.85 -7.43
CA TRP A 54 7.83 3.83 -8.24
C TRP A 54 8.47 2.72 -7.40
N GLN A 55 9.00 3.04 -6.22
CA GLN A 55 9.69 2.06 -5.38
C GLN A 55 8.70 1.27 -4.52
N GLY A 56 8.64 -0.04 -4.73
CA GLY A 56 7.70 -0.92 -4.05
C GLY A 56 6.28 -0.87 -4.60
N PHE A 57 6.10 -0.34 -5.81
CA PHE A 57 4.83 -0.30 -6.51
C PHE A 57 4.91 -0.96 -7.88
N HIS A 58 3.83 -1.62 -8.27
CA HIS A 58 3.60 -2.10 -9.63
C HIS A 58 3.19 -0.94 -10.56
N ARG A 59 3.08 -1.22 -11.87
CA ARG A 59 2.55 -0.26 -12.84
C ARG A 59 1.14 0.18 -12.42
N ALA A 60 0.82 1.46 -12.61
CA ALA A 60 -0.56 1.95 -12.46
C ALA A 60 -1.50 1.22 -13.42
N GLU A 61 -2.72 0.99 -12.97
CA GLU A 61 -3.81 0.37 -13.71
C GLU A 61 -4.92 1.42 -13.88
N PRO A 62 -4.91 2.20 -14.99
CA PRO A 62 -5.85 3.30 -15.21
C PRO A 62 -7.31 2.85 -15.24
N GLU A 63 -7.59 1.66 -15.78
CA GLU A 63 -8.93 1.08 -15.84
C GLU A 63 -9.55 0.90 -14.44
N GLY A 64 -8.72 0.58 -13.43
CA GLY A 64 -9.14 0.45 -12.04
C GLY A 64 -8.97 1.72 -11.21
N GLY A 65 -8.27 2.74 -11.76
CA GLY A 65 -7.86 3.94 -11.03
C GLY A 65 -7.03 3.59 -9.79
N LEU A 66 -6.11 2.61 -9.93
CA LEU A 66 -5.35 2.06 -8.81
C LEU A 66 -3.90 1.73 -9.16
N ARG A 67 -3.09 1.55 -8.12
CA ARG A 67 -1.73 0.99 -8.23
C ARG A 67 -1.49 0.06 -7.05
N TRP A 68 -0.97 -1.13 -7.33
CA TRP A 68 -0.62 -2.10 -6.30
C TRP A 68 0.76 -1.84 -5.71
N THR A 69 0.89 -2.02 -4.40
CA THR A 69 2.20 -2.19 -3.74
C THR A 69 2.69 -3.63 -3.90
N ASP A 70 3.99 -3.86 -3.77
CA ASP A 70 4.61 -5.19 -3.70
C ASP A 70 4.75 -5.72 -2.27
N GLY A 71 4.01 -5.12 -1.33
CA GLY A 71 4.12 -5.35 0.11
C GLY A 71 4.77 -4.20 0.87
N GLU A 72 5.64 -3.40 0.23
CA GLU A 72 6.27 -2.25 0.88
C GLU A 72 6.47 -1.08 -0.09
N GLY A 73 5.47 -0.21 -0.20
CA GLY A 73 5.52 0.98 -1.07
C GLY A 73 6.20 2.17 -0.39
N VAL A 74 7.17 2.80 -1.04
CA VAL A 74 7.83 4.03 -0.54
C VAL A 74 7.12 5.26 -1.07
N VAL A 75 6.69 6.15 -0.17
CA VAL A 75 6.22 7.49 -0.52
C VAL A 75 7.40 8.45 -0.37
N PRO A 76 7.97 8.98 -1.47
CA PRO A 76 9.19 9.78 -1.38
C PRO A 76 8.95 11.10 -0.63
N ALA A 77 9.92 11.52 0.18
CA ALA A 77 9.83 12.79 0.91
C ALA A 77 9.58 14.01 0.04
N ALA A 78 10.05 13.99 -1.21
CA ALA A 78 9.76 15.03 -2.19
C ALA A 78 8.25 15.23 -2.43
N ALA A 79 7.44 14.16 -2.33
CA ALA A 79 6.00 14.21 -2.52
C ALA A 79 5.26 14.93 -1.38
N TYR A 80 5.92 15.16 -0.26
CA TYR A 80 5.36 15.85 0.91
C TYR A 80 6.29 16.92 1.48
N ARG A 81 7.27 17.34 0.68
CA ARG A 81 8.26 18.34 1.05
C ARG A 81 7.57 19.69 1.18
N GLY A 82 7.48 20.21 2.39
CA GLY A 82 6.73 21.43 2.72
C GLY A 82 5.77 21.23 3.88
N LEU A 83 5.44 19.98 4.21
CA LEU A 83 4.78 19.63 5.46
C LEU A 83 5.86 19.53 6.57
N ALA A 84 5.66 20.19 7.70
CA ALA A 84 6.57 20.16 8.85
C ALA A 84 5.81 20.11 10.19
N GLY A 85 5.95 19.05 10.99
CA GLY A 85 5.19 18.84 12.24
C GLY A 85 4.17 17.70 12.18
N PRO A 86 3.23 17.62 13.12
CA PRO A 86 2.19 16.58 13.13
C PRO A 86 1.29 16.66 11.89
N CYS A 87 0.90 15.51 11.35
CA CYS A 87 -0.07 15.40 10.27
C CYS A 87 -0.84 14.09 10.37
N GLU A 88 -2.02 14.07 9.78
CA GLU A 88 -2.81 12.85 9.60
C GLU A 88 -2.48 12.23 8.24
N LEU A 89 -2.30 10.92 8.21
CA LEU A 89 -2.09 10.15 6.99
C LEU A 89 -3.33 9.32 6.70
N GLU A 90 -3.98 9.61 5.58
CA GLU A 90 -5.13 8.87 5.08
C GLU A 90 -4.72 8.06 3.84
N LEU A 91 -5.02 6.75 3.86
CA LEU A 91 -4.82 5.86 2.72
C LEU A 91 -6.17 5.50 2.13
N HIS A 92 -6.39 5.87 0.87
CA HIS A 92 -7.57 5.42 0.12
C HIS A 92 -7.21 4.17 -0.67
N LEU A 93 -7.77 3.03 -0.25
CA LEU A 93 -7.50 1.75 -0.88
C LEU A 93 -8.59 1.41 -1.90
N ALA A 94 -8.20 0.84 -3.05
CA ALA A 94 -9.12 0.30 -4.04
C ALA A 94 -9.59 -1.11 -3.66
N ALA A 95 -8.70 -1.89 -3.05
CA ALA A 95 -8.97 -3.25 -2.61
C ALA A 95 -7.95 -3.67 -1.53
N VAL A 96 -8.35 -4.63 -0.71
CA VAL A 96 -7.48 -5.33 0.24
C VAL A 96 -7.51 -6.83 -0.08
N SER A 97 -6.33 -7.45 -0.14
CA SER A 97 -6.20 -8.89 -0.30
C SER A 97 -6.75 -9.61 0.93
N ARG A 98 -7.61 -10.61 0.74
CA ARG A 98 -8.11 -11.47 1.82
C ARG A 98 -7.29 -12.76 1.87
N TYR A 99 -6.69 -13.03 3.01
CA TYR A 99 -5.92 -14.23 3.25
C TYR A 99 -6.73 -15.24 4.05
N PRO A 100 -6.80 -16.51 3.61
CA PRO A 100 -7.17 -17.58 4.54
C PRO A 100 -6.09 -17.61 5.64
N VAL A 101 -6.51 -17.34 6.88
CA VAL A 101 -5.65 -17.60 8.03
C VAL A 101 -5.70 -19.11 8.25
N ALA A 102 -4.56 -19.80 8.09
CA ALA A 102 -4.49 -21.22 8.45
C ALA A 102 -4.97 -21.36 9.90
N ALA A 103 -5.97 -22.21 10.14
CA ALA A 103 -6.44 -22.48 11.49
C ALA A 103 -5.23 -22.89 12.33
N ALA A 104 -5.01 -22.20 13.45
CA ALA A 104 -3.94 -22.53 14.37
C ALA A 104 -4.07 -24.01 14.72
N GLN A 105 -3.06 -24.82 14.37
CA GLN A 105 -3.01 -26.20 14.80
C GLN A 105 -2.91 -26.18 16.32
N GLN A 106 -4.04 -26.42 16.99
CA GLN A 106 -4.07 -26.61 18.43
C GLN A 106 -3.13 -27.78 18.73
N GLY A 107 -2.14 -27.52 19.59
CA GLY A 107 -1.10 -28.48 19.93
C GLY A 107 -1.71 -29.83 20.27
N GLN A 108 -1.28 -30.84 19.54
CA GLN A 108 -1.52 -32.23 19.87
C GLN A 108 -0.87 -32.49 21.23
N ALA A 109 -1.65 -32.41 22.31
CA ALA A 109 -1.26 -32.98 23.59
C ALA A 109 -1.16 -34.49 23.37
N ARG A 110 0.07 -34.99 23.27
CA ARG A 110 0.36 -36.41 23.20
C ARG A 110 0.40 -36.95 24.65
N PRO A 111 -0.34 -38.04 24.96
CA PRO A 111 -0.28 -38.69 26.27
C PRO A 111 1.08 -39.35 26.51
#